data_AF-A0A6A5GEY6-F1
#
_entry.id   AF-A0A6A5GEY6-F1
#
_cell.length_a   1.000
_cell.length_b   1.000
_cell.length_c   1.000
_cell.angle_alpha   90.00
_cell.angle_beta   90.00
_cell.angle_gamma   90.00
#
_symmetry.space_group_name_H-M   'P 1'
#
loop_
_entity.id
_entity.type
_entity.pdbx_description
1 polymer ?
#
loop_
_entity_poly.entity_id
_entity_poly.type
_entity_poly.pdbx_seq_one_letter_code
_entity_poly.pdbx_strand_id
1 'polypeptide(L)'
;MMTSSTNVLLIGIGVHDLSVMLSVLAPMVDRADINGCDLPPSELRVYIELFSYSITDLSRRCSLWLGVSLALVRPAKLGLIRFGWYIIIILTLISFLFTVPFHFRLTVVDFADWHPKPECGFPENFTVREYGYLQRPIYYENNELVLKLNFLLNAIFSKILPCILFIFLGFFLGKELKYVKESRKSIVEVNVSKKRPRTTKLVIYMTISYLLAEFPAGIIIILQYVLVETPGFLVLLSSLALLFNFLNTLNATVHCFICFTMSIHYRNTVKRILYCNSGDSPVQKELKA
;
A
#
# COMPACT_ATOMS: atom_id res chain seq x y z
N MET A 1 10.67 -14.44 20.92
CA MET A 1 10.27 -15.62 20.13
C MET A 1 8.90 -15.27 19.53
N MET A 2 8.74 -15.25 18.19
CA MET A 2 7.44 -14.94 17.58
C MET A 2 6.45 -16.05 17.93
N THR A 3 5.44 -15.80 18.77
CA THR A 3 4.58 -16.88 19.29
C THR A 3 3.28 -17.10 18.53
N SER A 4 2.99 -16.33 17.45
CA SER A 4 1.73 -16.44 16.71
C SER A 4 1.84 -15.99 15.26
N SER A 5 1.06 -16.62 14.38
CA SER A 5 0.81 -16.24 12.98
C SER A 5 0.41 -14.76 12.83
N THR A 6 -0.32 -14.21 13.82
CA THR A 6 -0.71 -12.79 13.90
C THR A 6 0.50 -11.85 13.82
N ASN A 7 1.61 -12.21 14.48
CA ASN A 7 2.82 -11.37 14.47
C ASN A 7 3.53 -11.41 13.12
N VAL A 8 3.49 -12.56 12.43
CA VAL A 8 4.05 -12.70 11.07
C VAL A 8 3.28 -11.81 10.09
N LEU A 9 1.94 -11.87 10.13
CA LEU A 9 1.09 -11.07 9.26
C LEU A 9 1.27 -9.56 9.51
N LEU A 10 1.38 -9.14 10.77
CA LEU A 10 1.65 -7.74 11.11
C LEU A 10 3.00 -7.25 10.57
N ILE A 11 4.04 -8.09 10.56
CA ILE A 11 5.33 -7.76 9.94
C ILE A 11 5.16 -7.64 8.43
N GLY A 12 4.44 -8.57 7.78
CA GLY A 12 4.16 -8.50 6.35
C GLY A 12 3.45 -7.21 5.95
N ILE A 13 2.42 -6.81 6.70
CA ILE A 13 1.71 -5.53 6.52
C ILE A 13 2.69 -4.36 6.63
N GLY A 14 3.48 -4.30 7.70
CA GLY A 14 4.44 -3.22 7.90
C GLY A 14 5.50 -3.12 6.80
N VAL A 15 6.00 -4.26 6.29
CA VAL A 15 6.96 -4.28 5.17
C VAL A 15 6.31 -3.73 3.90
N HIS A 16 5.10 -4.16 3.56
CA HIS A 16 4.41 -3.65 2.37
C HIS A 16 4.03 -2.18 2.49
N ASP A 17 3.56 -1.72 3.65
CA ASP A 17 3.25 -0.30 3.87
C ASP A 17 4.52 0.56 3.75
N LEU A 18 5.66 0.09 4.28
CA LEU A 18 6.95 0.76 4.10
C LEU A 18 7.38 0.79 2.62
N SER A 19 7.21 -0.31 1.89
CA SER A 19 7.49 -0.36 0.45
C SER A 19 6.64 0.65 -0.34
N VAL A 20 5.37 0.84 0.03
CA VAL A 20 4.52 1.88 -0.56
C VAL A 20 5.09 3.27 -0.29
N MET A 21 5.46 3.57 0.95
CA MET A 21 6.03 4.86 1.30
C MET A 21 7.31 5.16 0.50
N LEU A 22 8.24 4.21 0.44
CA LEU A 22 9.50 4.38 -0.28
C LEU A 22 9.28 4.52 -1.80
N SER A 23 8.37 3.73 -2.38
CA SER A 23 8.11 3.73 -3.82
C SER A 23 7.45 5.03 -4.29
N VAL A 24 6.63 5.67 -3.46
CA VAL A 24 6.02 6.97 -3.79
C VAL A 24 7.04 8.12 -3.71
N LEU A 25 8.08 7.99 -2.90
CA LEU A 25 9.14 9.01 -2.79
C LEU A 25 10.08 9.01 -4.00
N ALA A 26 10.35 7.85 -4.59
CA ALA A 26 11.27 7.71 -5.73
C ALA A 26 11.00 8.69 -6.90
N PRO A 27 9.76 8.85 -7.42
CA PRO A 27 9.48 9.80 -8.49
C PRO A 27 9.47 11.28 -8.04
N MET A 28 9.41 11.55 -6.74
CA MET A 28 9.44 12.92 -6.20
C MET A 28 10.84 13.50 -6.10
N VAL A 29 11.87 12.64 -6.06
CA VAL A 29 13.27 13.07 -6.11
C VAL A 29 13.57 13.60 -7.51
N ASP A 30 14.18 14.79 -7.57
CA ASP A 30 14.56 15.52 -8.80
C ASP A 30 13.40 15.85 -9.75
N ARG A 31 12.17 16.03 -9.24
CA ARG A 31 11.01 16.38 -10.08
C ARG A 31 11.28 17.67 -10.87
N ALA A 32 11.41 17.53 -12.18
CA ALA A 32 11.63 18.66 -13.08
C ALA A 32 10.38 19.57 -13.06
N ASP A 33 10.59 20.87 -12.93
CA ASP A 33 9.53 21.84 -13.17
C ASP A 33 9.26 21.89 -14.68
N ILE A 34 8.08 21.40 -15.09
CA ILE A 34 7.63 21.40 -16.48
C ILE A 34 7.59 22.82 -17.06
N ASN A 35 7.40 23.83 -16.21
CA ASN A 35 7.41 25.23 -16.61
C ASN A 35 8.76 25.92 -16.41
N GLY A 36 9.72 25.25 -15.78
CA GLY A 36 11.05 25.76 -15.52
C GLY A 36 12.03 25.51 -16.65
N CYS A 37 13.31 25.61 -16.29
CA CYS A 37 14.46 25.35 -17.15
C CYS A 37 15.13 24.01 -16.85
N ASP A 38 14.46 23.16 -16.09
CA ASP A 38 14.97 21.85 -15.71
C ASP A 38 14.96 20.91 -16.93
N LEU A 39 15.97 20.06 -17.01
CA LEU A 39 16.02 19.05 -18.06
C LEU A 39 14.89 18.02 -17.89
N PRO A 40 14.36 17.46 -19.01
CA PRO A 40 13.40 16.38 -18.96
C PRO A 40 14.00 15.14 -18.25
N PRO A 41 13.15 14.28 -17.66
CA PRO A 41 13.62 13.08 -16.99
C PRO A 41 14.37 12.16 -17.96
N SER A 42 15.46 11.55 -17.48
CA SER A 42 16.19 10.55 -18.24
C SER A 42 15.37 9.26 -18.41
N GLU A 43 15.68 8.48 -19.45
CA GLU A 43 15.02 7.20 -19.73
C GLU A 43 15.03 6.26 -18.51
N LEU A 44 16.18 6.11 -17.86
CA LEU A 44 16.34 5.30 -16.64
C LEU A 44 15.38 5.75 -15.53
N ARG A 45 15.19 7.05 -15.38
CA ARG A 45 14.29 7.60 -14.37
C ARG A 45 12.84 7.26 -14.66
N VAL A 46 12.41 7.33 -15.92
CA VAL A 46 11.06 6.92 -16.33
C VAL A 46 10.82 5.43 -16.05
N TYR A 47 11.83 4.58 -16.29
CA TYR A 47 11.77 3.17 -15.91
C TYR A 47 11.66 2.96 -14.39
N ILE A 48 12.45 3.70 -13.59
CA ILE A 48 12.37 3.65 -12.13
C ILE A 48 10.97 4.06 -11.66
N GLU A 49 10.40 5.13 -12.21
CA GLU A 49 9.05 5.58 -11.89
C GLU A 49 8.00 4.51 -12.20
N LEU A 50 8.04 3.90 -13.39
CA LEU A 50 7.12 2.82 -13.77
C LEU A 50 7.24 1.61 -12.83
N PHE A 51 8.46 1.25 -12.45
CA PHE A 51 8.72 0.18 -11.51
C PHE A 51 8.22 0.51 -10.10
N SER A 52 8.42 1.74 -9.64
CA SER A 52 7.89 2.26 -8.37
C SER A 52 6.36 2.23 -8.31
N TYR A 53 5.66 2.56 -9.41
CA TYR A 53 4.21 2.40 -9.48
C TYR A 53 3.79 0.93 -9.35
N SER A 54 4.56 0.02 -9.96
CA SER A 54 4.31 -1.43 -9.90
C SER A 54 4.50 -1.99 -8.49
N ILE A 55 5.57 -1.58 -7.79
CA ILE A 55 5.79 -1.94 -6.37
C ILE A 55 4.66 -1.40 -5.50
N THR A 56 4.21 -0.18 -5.76
CA THR A 56 3.12 0.46 -5.01
C THR A 56 1.81 -0.31 -5.18
N ASP A 57 1.44 -0.67 -6.40
CA ASP A 57 0.25 -1.49 -6.68
C ASP A 57 0.32 -2.85 -5.98
N LEU A 58 1.43 -3.58 -6.14
CA LEU A 58 1.68 -4.87 -5.50
C LEU A 58 1.56 -4.78 -3.97
N SER A 59 2.27 -3.81 -3.38
CA SER A 59 2.39 -3.70 -1.93
C SER A 59 1.09 -3.25 -1.28
N ARG A 60 0.36 -2.30 -1.87
CA ARG A 60 -0.97 -1.91 -1.38
C ARG A 60 -1.93 -3.09 -1.36
N ARG A 61 -1.95 -3.87 -2.45
CA ARG A 61 -2.80 -5.06 -2.56
C ARG A 61 -2.43 -6.14 -1.54
N CYS A 62 -1.14 -6.40 -1.35
CA CYS A 62 -0.68 -7.35 -0.34
C CYS A 62 -1.05 -6.90 1.07
N SER A 63 -0.80 -5.64 1.42
CA SER A 63 -1.13 -5.06 2.74
C SER A 63 -2.63 -5.20 3.05
N LEU A 64 -3.49 -4.90 2.06
CA LEU A 64 -4.93 -5.10 2.13
C LEU A 64 -5.33 -6.55 2.47
N TRP A 65 -4.89 -7.51 1.66
CA TRP A 65 -5.26 -8.91 1.83
C TRP A 65 -4.66 -9.54 3.09
N LEU A 66 -3.47 -9.07 3.51
CA LEU A 66 -2.87 -9.46 4.78
C LEU A 66 -3.67 -8.91 5.96
N GLY A 67 -4.21 -7.69 5.85
CA GLY A 67 -5.12 -7.11 6.84
C GLY A 67 -6.43 -7.90 6.98
N VAL A 68 -7.04 -8.32 5.87
CA VAL A 68 -8.21 -9.21 5.85
C VAL A 68 -7.87 -10.55 6.51
N SER A 69 -6.74 -11.16 6.11
CA SER A 69 -6.28 -12.44 6.67
C SER A 69 -6.01 -12.34 8.17
N LEU A 70 -5.41 -11.25 8.63
CA LEU A 70 -5.16 -10.98 10.05
C LEU A 70 -6.49 -10.92 10.84
N ALA A 71 -7.51 -10.26 10.29
CA ALA A 71 -8.83 -10.17 10.92
C ALA A 71 -9.55 -11.53 10.99
N LEU A 72 -9.33 -12.43 10.01
CA LEU A 72 -9.88 -13.78 9.99
C LEU A 72 -9.14 -14.75 10.93
N VAL A 73 -7.81 -14.71 10.96
CA VAL A 73 -6.97 -15.64 11.76
C VAL A 73 -7.04 -15.33 13.25
N ARG A 74 -7.20 -14.06 13.63
CA ARG A 74 -7.22 -13.60 15.03
C ARG A 74 -8.31 -14.26 15.91
N PRO A 75 -9.59 -14.35 15.50
CA PRO A 75 -10.62 -15.05 16.28
C PRO A 75 -10.44 -16.56 16.26
N ALA A 76 -9.94 -17.13 15.16
CA ALA A 76 -9.89 -18.58 14.95
C ALA A 76 -8.73 -19.29 15.68
N LYS A 77 -7.85 -18.55 16.39
CA LYS A 77 -6.68 -19.08 17.14
C LYS A 77 -5.80 -20.04 16.31
N LEU A 78 -5.73 -19.88 14.98
CA LEU A 78 -4.81 -20.67 14.13
C LEU A 78 -3.36 -20.23 14.39
N GLY A 79 -2.75 -20.87 15.38
CA GLY A 79 -1.59 -20.34 16.12
C GLY A 79 -0.21 -20.74 15.61
N LEU A 80 -0.05 -21.39 14.45
CA LEU A 80 1.29 -21.75 13.97
C LEU A 80 1.89 -20.67 13.07
N ILE A 81 3.14 -20.29 13.39
CA ILE A 81 3.96 -19.32 12.65
C ILE A 81 4.06 -19.65 11.16
N ARG A 82 4.18 -20.96 10.82
CA ARG A 82 4.31 -21.44 9.44
C ARG A 82 3.11 -21.02 8.57
N PHE A 83 1.89 -21.06 9.09
CA PHE A 83 0.71 -20.60 8.35
C PHE A 83 0.80 -19.12 8.00
N GLY A 84 1.33 -18.28 8.89
CA GLY A 84 1.52 -16.86 8.61
C GLY A 84 2.42 -16.62 7.41
N TRP A 85 3.53 -17.36 7.30
CA TRP A 85 4.45 -17.26 6.16
C TRP A 85 3.83 -17.80 4.86
N TYR A 86 3.13 -18.93 4.91
CA TYR A 86 2.41 -19.44 3.73
C TYR A 86 1.39 -18.42 3.21
N ILE A 87 0.62 -17.77 4.11
CA ILE A 87 -0.33 -16.73 3.74
C ILE A 87 0.38 -15.56 3.05
N ILE A 88 1.48 -15.06 3.60
CA ILE A 88 2.26 -13.97 2.97
C ILE A 88 2.71 -14.38 1.57
N ILE A 89 3.39 -15.53 1.45
CA ILE A 89 3.96 -15.97 0.17
C ILE A 89 2.85 -16.14 -0.89
N ILE A 90 1.75 -16.82 -0.54
CA ILE A 90 0.64 -17.04 -1.47
C ILE A 90 0.00 -15.71 -1.88
N LEU A 91 -0.27 -14.81 -0.95
CA LEU A 91 -0.89 -13.52 -1.26
C LEU A 91 0.02 -12.61 -2.08
N THR A 92 1.34 -12.63 -1.82
CA THR A 92 2.30 -11.89 -2.63
C THR A 92 2.37 -12.46 -4.05
N LEU A 93 2.37 -13.79 -4.21
CA LEU A 93 2.36 -14.44 -5.53
C LEU A 93 1.09 -14.11 -6.32
N ILE A 94 -0.09 -14.23 -5.69
CA ILE A 94 -1.36 -13.86 -6.34
C ILE A 94 -1.34 -12.38 -6.72
N SER A 95 -0.91 -11.50 -5.81
CA SER A 95 -0.87 -10.07 -6.09
C SER A 95 0.09 -9.73 -7.24
N PHE A 96 1.23 -10.40 -7.30
CA PHE A 96 2.20 -10.26 -8.39
C PHE A 96 1.60 -10.63 -9.75
N LEU A 97 0.82 -11.72 -9.84
CA LEU A 97 0.17 -12.13 -11.08
C LEU A 97 -0.76 -11.07 -11.67
N PHE A 98 -1.38 -10.24 -10.82
CA PHE A 98 -2.21 -9.14 -11.29
C PHE A 98 -1.42 -7.85 -11.57
N THR A 99 -0.31 -7.61 -10.86
CA THR A 99 0.56 -6.45 -11.13
C THR A 99 1.32 -6.60 -12.45
N VAL A 100 1.65 -7.83 -12.86
CA VAL A 100 2.35 -8.12 -14.12
C VAL A 100 1.64 -7.50 -15.34
N PRO A 101 0.35 -7.78 -15.60
CA PRO A 101 -0.39 -7.13 -16.69
C PRO A 101 -0.44 -5.60 -16.60
N PHE A 102 -0.44 -5.03 -15.39
CA PHE A 102 -0.40 -3.58 -15.20
C PHE A 102 0.95 -3.01 -15.63
N HIS A 103 2.05 -3.66 -15.26
CA HIS A 103 3.40 -3.24 -15.65
C HIS A 103 3.62 -3.35 -17.16
N PHE A 104 3.26 -4.50 -17.75
CA PHE A 104 3.45 -4.74 -19.18
C PHE A 104 2.52 -3.93 -20.07
N ARG A 105 1.42 -3.37 -19.52
CA ARG A 105 0.53 -2.48 -20.26
C ARG A 105 1.26 -1.24 -20.77
N LEU A 106 2.19 -0.72 -19.99
CA LEU A 106 2.92 0.51 -20.32
C LEU A 106 4.26 0.15 -20.96
N THR A 107 4.65 0.91 -21.97
CA THR A 107 5.98 0.85 -22.58
C THR A 107 6.59 2.23 -22.57
N VAL A 108 7.87 2.30 -22.22
CA VAL A 108 8.63 3.55 -22.30
C VAL A 108 8.91 3.85 -23.77
N VAL A 109 8.70 5.10 -24.16
CA VAL A 109 8.90 5.60 -25.52
C VAL A 109 9.59 6.96 -25.49
N ASP A 110 10.27 7.29 -26.58
CA ASP A 110 10.71 8.64 -26.90
C ASP A 110 9.53 9.41 -27.54
N PHE A 111 9.08 10.47 -26.87
CA PHE A 111 7.93 11.26 -27.33
C PHE A 111 8.32 12.31 -28.35
N ALA A 112 9.37 13.06 -28.05
CA ALA A 112 9.81 14.22 -28.82
C ALA A 112 11.23 14.63 -28.42
N ASP A 113 11.80 15.55 -29.19
CA ASP A 113 12.96 16.32 -28.76
C ASP A 113 12.50 17.54 -27.96
N TRP A 114 12.84 17.58 -26.68
CA TRP A 114 12.63 18.72 -25.80
C TRP A 114 13.58 19.86 -26.16
N HIS A 115 13.01 21.05 -26.23
CA HIS A 115 13.72 22.30 -26.50
C HIS A 115 13.57 23.24 -25.29
N PRO A 116 14.67 23.85 -24.82
CA PRO A 116 14.62 24.78 -23.71
C PRO A 116 13.91 26.08 -24.11
N LYS A 117 13.26 26.74 -23.14
CA LYS A 117 12.74 28.09 -23.36
C LYS A 117 13.92 29.06 -23.60
N PRO A 118 13.73 30.14 -24.38
CA PRO A 118 14.79 31.13 -24.65
C PRO A 118 15.40 31.74 -23.37
N GLU A 119 14.60 31.83 -22.31
CA GLU A 119 14.96 32.39 -21.01
C GLU A 119 15.97 31.52 -20.22
N CYS A 120 16.18 30.27 -20.63
CA CYS A 120 16.92 29.28 -19.86
C CYS A 120 18.44 29.29 -20.11
N GLY A 121 18.95 30.14 -21.01
CA GLY A 121 20.39 30.33 -21.23
C GLY A 121 21.14 29.14 -21.84
N PHE A 122 20.42 28.18 -22.45
CA PHE A 122 21.02 27.07 -23.17
C PHE A 122 21.59 27.49 -24.53
N PRO A 123 22.55 26.73 -25.10
CA PRO A 123 23.09 26.98 -26.44
C PRO A 123 22.01 26.96 -27.53
N GLU A 124 22.26 27.67 -28.65
CA GLU A 124 21.39 27.59 -29.84
C GLU A 124 21.31 26.14 -30.34
N ASN A 125 20.09 25.69 -30.70
CA ASN A 125 19.78 24.32 -31.12
C ASN A 125 20.06 23.23 -30.07
N PHE A 126 20.10 23.57 -28.79
CA PHE A 126 20.15 22.56 -27.73
C PHE A 126 18.86 21.74 -27.70
N THR A 127 18.98 20.42 -27.84
CA THR A 127 17.85 19.49 -27.77
C THR A 127 18.18 18.29 -26.90
N VAL A 128 17.17 17.76 -26.22
CA VAL A 128 17.27 16.56 -25.37
C VAL A 128 16.06 15.68 -25.63
N ARG A 129 16.25 14.37 -25.69
CA ARG A 129 15.12 13.44 -25.87
C ARG A 129 14.20 13.46 -24.64
N GLU A 130 12.92 13.63 -24.90
CA GLU A 130 11.86 13.53 -23.90
C GLU A 130 11.30 12.10 -23.88
N TYR A 131 11.40 11.46 -22.72
CA TYR A 131 10.91 10.11 -22.50
C TYR A 131 9.63 10.13 -21.68
N GLY A 132 8.76 9.15 -21.93
CA GLY A 132 7.66 8.84 -21.03
C GLY A 132 7.07 7.48 -21.37
N TYR A 133 5.80 7.23 -21.05
CA TYR A 133 5.18 5.92 -21.28
C TYR A 133 3.86 6.02 -22.05
N LEU A 134 3.67 5.06 -22.96
CA LEU A 134 2.43 4.85 -23.69
C LEU A 134 1.88 3.46 -23.41
N GLN A 135 0.57 3.30 -23.59
CA GLN A 135 -0.06 1.99 -23.52
C GLN A 135 0.25 1.18 -24.79
N ARG A 136 0.54 -0.11 -24.63
CA ARG A 136 0.86 -1.01 -25.75
C ARG A 136 -0.36 -1.25 -26.68
N PRO A 137 -0.15 -1.47 -27.99
CA PRO A 137 -1.23 -1.64 -28.97
C PRO A 137 -2.22 -2.76 -28.65
N ILE A 138 -1.75 -3.87 -28.07
CA ILE A 138 -2.56 -5.03 -27.68
C ILE A 138 -3.75 -4.65 -26.78
N TYR A 139 -3.63 -3.55 -26.03
CA TYR A 139 -4.68 -3.04 -25.15
C TYR A 139 -5.70 -2.13 -25.85
N TYR A 140 -5.40 -1.68 -27.07
CA TYR A 140 -6.32 -0.90 -27.93
C TYR A 140 -7.02 -1.75 -28.98
N GLU A 141 -6.46 -2.91 -29.31
CA GLU A 141 -7.04 -3.85 -30.26
C GLU A 141 -8.35 -4.48 -29.72
N ASN A 142 -9.18 -5.00 -30.64
CA ASN A 142 -10.42 -5.74 -30.33
C ASN A 142 -11.36 -5.00 -29.35
N ASN A 143 -11.69 -3.74 -29.65
CA ASN A 143 -12.53 -2.89 -28.79
C ASN A 143 -12.03 -2.79 -27.35
N GLU A 144 -10.71 -2.83 -27.16
CA GLU A 144 -10.03 -2.71 -25.86
C GLU A 144 -10.40 -3.83 -24.86
N LEU A 145 -10.81 -5.00 -25.35
CA LEU A 145 -11.32 -6.08 -24.50
C LEU A 145 -10.32 -6.52 -23.42
N VAL A 146 -9.03 -6.61 -23.76
CA VAL A 146 -7.96 -6.99 -22.81
C VAL A 146 -7.82 -5.95 -21.71
N LEU A 147 -7.85 -4.67 -22.07
CA LEU A 147 -7.80 -3.55 -21.14
C LEU A 147 -9.00 -3.58 -20.19
N LYS A 148 -10.20 -3.74 -20.75
CA LYS A 148 -11.48 -3.85 -20.02
C LYS A 148 -11.45 -4.95 -18.98
N LEU A 149 -11.09 -6.15 -19.40
CA LEU A 149 -11.04 -7.31 -18.53
C LEU A 149 -10.00 -7.13 -17.43
N ASN A 150 -8.82 -6.61 -17.76
CA ASN A 150 -7.76 -6.38 -16.78
C ASN A 150 -8.18 -5.36 -15.71
N PHE A 151 -8.74 -4.21 -16.12
CA PHE A 151 -9.21 -3.19 -15.19
C PHE A 151 -10.35 -3.70 -14.31
N LEU A 152 -11.34 -4.40 -14.89
CA LEU A 152 -12.47 -4.94 -14.13
C LEU A 152 -12.01 -5.93 -13.07
N LEU A 153 -11.18 -6.91 -13.45
CA LEU A 153 -10.64 -7.90 -12.52
C LEU A 153 -9.79 -7.24 -11.44
N ASN A 154 -8.96 -6.26 -11.82
CA ASN A 154 -8.13 -5.54 -10.86
C ASN A 154 -8.96 -4.69 -9.89
N ALA A 155 -9.97 -3.97 -10.36
CA ALA A 155 -10.85 -3.16 -9.52
C ALA A 155 -11.63 -4.04 -8.52
N ILE A 156 -12.16 -5.17 -8.98
CA ILE A 156 -12.90 -6.10 -8.13
C ILE A 156 -11.98 -6.71 -7.06
N PHE A 157 -10.87 -7.33 -7.48
CA PHE A 157 -10.02 -8.08 -6.58
C PHE A 157 -9.18 -7.19 -5.64
N SER A 158 -8.70 -6.05 -6.12
CA SER A 158 -7.76 -5.20 -5.36
C SER A 158 -8.45 -4.13 -4.54
N LYS A 159 -9.70 -3.76 -4.87
CA LYS A 159 -10.39 -2.64 -4.24
C LYS A 159 -11.72 -3.08 -3.63
N ILE A 160 -12.65 -3.55 -4.45
CA ILE A 160 -14.03 -3.79 -4.02
C ILE A 160 -14.13 -4.95 -3.03
N LEU A 161 -13.57 -6.11 -3.37
CA LEU A 161 -13.71 -7.32 -2.57
C LEU A 161 -13.05 -7.16 -1.18
N PRO A 162 -11.80 -6.66 -1.05
CA PRO A 162 -11.22 -6.35 0.25
C PRO A 162 -12.06 -5.34 1.06
N CYS A 163 -12.60 -4.30 0.43
CA CYS A 163 -13.46 -3.32 1.11
C CYS A 163 -14.71 -3.97 1.71
N ILE A 164 -15.42 -4.78 0.93
CA ILE A 164 -16.62 -5.51 1.39
C ILE A 164 -16.26 -6.42 2.57
N LEU A 165 -15.17 -7.20 2.44
CA LEU A 165 -14.69 -8.07 3.51
C LEU A 165 -14.33 -7.27 4.76
N PHE A 166 -13.66 -6.13 4.64
CA PHE A 166 -13.35 -5.26 5.78
C PHE A 166 -14.58 -4.69 6.47
N ILE A 167 -15.64 -4.34 5.73
CA ILE A 167 -16.92 -3.89 6.32
C ILE A 167 -17.55 -5.04 7.13
N PHE A 168 -17.65 -6.23 6.55
CA PHE A 168 -18.18 -7.40 7.25
C PHE A 168 -17.36 -7.74 8.49
N LEU A 169 -16.04 -7.83 8.35
CA LEU A 169 -15.12 -8.13 9.46
C LEU A 169 -15.16 -7.05 10.54
N GLY A 170 -15.26 -5.77 10.15
CA GLY A 170 -15.42 -4.65 11.08
C GLY A 170 -16.72 -4.73 11.88
N PHE A 171 -17.83 -5.09 11.23
CA PHE A 171 -19.11 -5.30 11.90
C PHE A 171 -19.06 -6.47 12.89
N PHE A 172 -18.54 -7.62 12.47
CA PHE A 172 -18.38 -8.79 13.35
C PHE A 172 -17.47 -8.49 14.53
N LEU A 173 -16.33 -7.82 14.29
CA LEU A 173 -15.43 -7.38 15.36
C LEU A 173 -16.14 -6.44 16.34
N GLY A 174 -16.95 -5.50 15.83
CA GLY A 174 -17.77 -4.61 16.65
C GLY A 174 -18.76 -5.36 17.55
N LYS A 175 -19.44 -6.39 17.02
CA LYS A 175 -20.35 -7.25 17.81
C LYS A 175 -19.62 -8.05 18.88
N GLU A 176 -18.51 -8.71 18.53
CA GLU A 176 -17.65 -9.43 19.47
C GLU A 176 -17.18 -8.53 20.62
N LEU A 177 -16.75 -7.31 20.30
CA LEU A 177 -16.32 -6.34 21.30
C LEU A 177 -17.45 -5.88 22.21
N LYS A 178 -18.66 -5.69 21.67
CA LYS A 178 -19.85 -5.33 22.45
C LYS A 178 -20.23 -6.48 23.39
N TYR A 179 -20.26 -7.71 22.87
CA TYR A 179 -20.55 -8.91 23.64
C TYR A 179 -19.54 -9.12 24.78
N VAL A 180 -18.24 -9.00 24.52
CA VAL A 180 -17.19 -9.10 25.53
C VAL A 180 -17.24 -7.97 26.58
N LYS A 181 -17.76 -6.79 26.21
CA LYS A 181 -17.97 -5.66 27.13
C LYS A 181 -19.19 -5.89 28.01
N GLU A 182 -20.27 -6.44 27.46
CA GLU A 182 -21.49 -6.78 28.19
C GLU A 182 -21.26 -7.96 29.14
N SER A 183 -20.55 -9.01 28.71
CA SER A 183 -20.20 -10.16 29.57
C SER A 183 -19.20 -9.82 30.68
N ARG A 184 -18.36 -8.78 30.49
CA ARG A 184 -17.51 -8.26 31.58
C ARG A 184 -18.25 -7.37 32.56
N LYS A 185 -19.29 -6.66 32.11
CA LYS A 185 -20.17 -5.87 33.00
C LYS A 185 -20.99 -6.77 33.92
N SER A 186 -21.35 -7.98 33.47
CA SER A 186 -22.10 -8.93 34.27
C SER A 186 -21.25 -9.75 35.26
N ILE A 187 -19.92 -9.68 35.19
CA ILE A 187 -19.05 -10.56 35.99
C ILE A 187 -18.49 -9.88 37.24
N VAL A 188 -17.80 -8.72 37.20
CA VAL A 188 -17.24 -8.17 38.45
C VAL A 188 -16.95 -6.65 38.38
N GLU A 189 -17.50 -5.95 39.35
CA GLU A 189 -17.11 -4.62 39.86
C GLU A 189 -15.77 -4.72 40.64
N VAL A 190 -14.64 -4.97 39.96
CA VAL A 190 -13.32 -5.01 40.62
C VAL A 190 -12.30 -4.26 39.77
N ASN A 191 -11.62 -3.35 40.46
CA ASN A 191 -10.56 -2.44 40.05
C ASN A 191 -9.43 -3.10 39.24
N VAL A 192 -9.68 -3.39 37.96
CA VAL A 192 -8.62 -3.72 37.01
C VAL A 192 -8.46 -2.57 36.02
N SER A 193 -7.29 -1.94 36.11
CA SER A 193 -6.80 -0.79 35.33
C SER A 193 -7.48 -0.55 33.97
N LYS A 194 -7.96 0.69 33.80
CA LYS A 194 -8.60 1.28 32.60
C LYS A 194 -7.71 1.35 31.34
N LYS A 195 -6.81 0.39 31.08
CA LYS A 195 -5.81 0.48 29.98
C LYS A 195 -6.19 -0.22 28.66
N ARG A 196 -7.42 -0.72 28.49
CA ARG A 196 -7.82 -1.50 27.29
C ARG A 196 -8.82 -0.90 26.27
N PRO A 197 -9.32 0.37 26.34
CA PRO A 197 -10.23 0.89 25.31
C PRO A 197 -9.57 1.56 24.09
N ARG A 198 -8.25 1.81 24.10
CA ARG A 198 -7.57 2.61 23.04
C ARG A 198 -7.27 1.83 21.76
N THR A 199 -6.83 0.57 21.87
CA THR A 199 -6.48 -0.28 20.72
C THR A 199 -7.69 -0.61 19.84
N THR A 200 -8.86 -0.78 20.43
CA THR A 200 -10.11 -1.04 19.69
C THR A 200 -10.58 0.16 18.87
N LYS A 201 -10.57 1.36 19.47
CA LYS A 201 -10.93 2.59 18.75
C LYS A 201 -9.97 2.83 17.58
N LEU A 202 -8.67 2.61 17.80
CA LEU A 202 -7.66 2.78 16.77
C LEU A 202 -7.91 1.88 15.54
N VAL A 203 -8.20 0.59 15.75
CA VAL A 203 -8.49 -0.34 14.64
C VAL A 203 -9.74 0.10 13.86
N ILE A 204 -10.79 0.55 14.55
CA ILE A 204 -12.00 1.05 13.89
C ILE A 204 -11.71 2.30 13.05
N TYR A 205 -10.95 3.27 13.61
CA TYR A 205 -10.55 4.46 12.85
C TYR A 205 -9.73 4.10 11.62
N MET A 206 -8.75 3.21 11.76
CA MET A 206 -7.93 2.72 10.64
C MET A 206 -8.79 2.08 9.54
N THR A 207 -9.75 1.21 9.90
CA THR A 207 -10.66 0.59 8.93
C THR A 207 -11.53 1.62 8.22
N ILE A 208 -12.09 2.59 8.94
CA ILE A 208 -12.91 3.66 8.34
C ILE A 208 -12.07 4.52 7.39
N SER A 209 -10.86 4.92 7.80
CA SER A 209 -9.94 5.69 6.96
C SER A 209 -9.59 4.94 5.68
N TYR A 210 -9.36 3.62 5.77
CA TYR A 210 -9.09 2.79 4.60
C TYR A 210 -10.28 2.74 3.64
N LEU A 211 -11.49 2.55 4.16
CA LEU A 211 -12.71 2.52 3.34
C LEU A 211 -12.94 3.86 2.64
N LEU A 212 -12.78 4.98 3.36
CA LEU A 212 -12.97 6.32 2.79
C LEU A 212 -11.95 6.68 1.70
N ALA A 213 -10.77 6.04 1.69
CA ALA A 213 -9.74 6.32 0.70
C ALA A 213 -9.75 5.32 -0.47
N GLU A 214 -9.97 4.02 -0.21
CA GLU A 214 -9.96 2.99 -1.26
C GLU A 214 -11.27 2.86 -2.02
N PHE A 215 -12.41 3.03 -1.34
CA PHE A 215 -13.70 2.84 -2.00
C PHE A 215 -13.95 3.88 -3.09
N PRO A 216 -13.73 5.20 -2.86
CA PRO A 216 -13.85 6.20 -3.92
C PRO A 216 -12.81 6.01 -5.02
N ALA A 217 -11.57 5.61 -4.67
CA ALA A 217 -10.54 5.31 -5.67
C ALA A 217 -10.97 4.17 -6.61
N GLY A 218 -11.59 3.11 -6.07
CA GLY A 218 -12.14 2.01 -6.86
C GLY A 218 -13.26 2.46 -7.80
N ILE A 219 -14.17 3.31 -7.32
CA ILE A 219 -15.26 3.89 -8.14
C ILE A 219 -14.69 4.77 -9.26
N ILE A 220 -13.70 5.60 -8.96
CA ILE A 220 -13.08 6.50 -9.95
C ILE A 220 -12.46 5.71 -11.09
N ILE A 221 -11.76 4.60 -10.81
CA ILE A 221 -11.19 3.73 -11.86
C ILE A 221 -12.30 3.19 -12.78
N ILE A 222 -13.45 2.80 -12.22
CA ILE A 222 -14.60 2.33 -13.00
C ILE A 222 -15.21 3.47 -13.82
N LEU A 223 -15.31 4.68 -13.25
CA LEU A 223 -15.83 5.86 -13.96
C LEU A 223 -14.90 6.31 -15.08
N GLN A 224 -13.58 6.29 -14.86
CA GLN A 224 -12.59 6.60 -15.90
C GLN A 224 -12.73 5.64 -17.09
N TYR A 225 -13.09 4.39 -16.80
CA TYR A 225 -13.41 3.42 -17.83
C TYR A 225 -14.73 3.75 -18.57
N VAL A 226 -15.83 3.96 -17.85
CA VAL A 226 -17.15 4.23 -18.46
C VAL A 226 -17.14 5.53 -19.28
N LEU A 227 -16.34 6.51 -18.88
CA LEU A 227 -16.30 7.85 -19.46
C LEU A 227 -15.08 8.09 -20.35
N VAL A 228 -14.46 7.01 -20.86
CA VAL A 228 -13.23 7.07 -21.69
C VAL A 228 -13.39 7.96 -22.94
N GLU A 229 -14.60 8.07 -23.48
CA GLU A 229 -14.89 8.89 -24.67
C GLU A 229 -15.08 10.38 -24.37
N THR A 230 -15.07 10.79 -23.09
CA THR A 230 -15.31 12.17 -22.66
C THR A 230 -14.05 12.79 -22.01
N PRO A 231 -13.20 13.50 -22.79
CA PRO A 231 -11.87 13.92 -22.32
C PRO A 231 -11.93 14.88 -21.11
N GLY A 232 -12.93 15.75 -21.04
CA GLY A 232 -13.09 16.67 -19.90
C GLY A 232 -13.34 15.96 -18.56
N PHE A 233 -14.14 14.90 -18.57
CA PHE A 233 -14.38 14.09 -17.36
C PHE A 233 -13.16 13.27 -16.97
N LEU A 234 -12.37 12.78 -17.95
CA LEU A 234 -11.14 12.04 -17.67
C LEU A 234 -10.11 12.88 -16.91
N VAL A 235 -9.93 14.15 -17.27
CA VAL A 235 -9.02 15.05 -16.54
C VAL A 235 -9.48 15.22 -15.09
N LEU A 236 -10.77 15.50 -14.87
CA LEU A 236 -11.34 15.62 -13.52
C LEU A 236 -11.15 14.33 -12.70
N LEU A 237 -11.48 13.19 -13.29
CA LEU A 237 -11.35 11.89 -12.64
C LEU A 237 -9.89 11.54 -12.35
N SER A 238 -8.95 11.92 -13.20
CA SER A 238 -7.51 11.72 -12.97
C SER A 238 -7.02 12.52 -11.75
N SER A 239 -7.46 13.77 -11.62
CA SER A 239 -7.17 14.61 -10.46
C SER A 239 -7.76 14.04 -9.17
N LEU A 240 -8.99 13.55 -9.21
CA LEU A 240 -9.61 12.85 -8.08
C LEU A 240 -8.87 11.56 -7.74
N ALA A 241 -8.48 10.76 -8.74
CA ALA A 241 -7.70 9.54 -8.54
C ALA A 241 -6.37 9.85 -7.84
N LEU A 242 -5.68 10.93 -8.22
CA LEU A 242 -4.46 11.38 -7.57
C LEU A 242 -4.70 11.74 -6.09
N LEU A 243 -5.77 12.49 -5.79
CA LEU A 243 -6.14 12.84 -4.42
C LEU A 243 -6.39 11.61 -3.55
N PHE A 244 -7.20 10.66 -4.01
CA PHE A 244 -7.47 9.45 -3.23
C PHE A 244 -6.24 8.53 -3.14
N ASN A 245 -5.39 8.49 -4.16
CA ASN A 245 -4.10 7.80 -4.09
C ASN A 245 -3.17 8.41 -3.04
N PHE A 246 -3.18 9.74 -2.89
CA PHE A 246 -2.45 10.43 -1.84
C PHE A 246 -2.99 10.09 -0.45
N LEU A 247 -4.32 10.13 -0.27
CA LEU A 247 -4.97 9.71 0.98
C LEU A 247 -4.64 8.25 1.34
N ASN A 248 -4.61 7.35 0.36
CA ASN A 248 -4.20 5.96 0.56
C ASN A 248 -2.73 5.83 1.00
N THR A 249 -1.82 6.66 0.46
CA THR A 249 -0.42 6.70 0.92
C THR A 249 -0.30 7.21 2.35
N LEU A 250 -1.06 8.25 2.71
CA LEU A 250 -1.10 8.74 4.09
C LEU A 250 -1.62 7.66 5.05
N ASN A 251 -2.67 6.95 4.65
CA ASN A 251 -3.19 5.82 5.43
C ASN A 251 -2.12 4.73 5.61
N ALA A 252 -1.45 4.29 4.54
CA ALA A 252 -0.37 3.31 4.61
C ALA A 252 0.76 3.79 5.55
N THR A 253 1.09 5.08 5.51
CA THR A 253 2.09 5.70 6.39
C THR A 253 1.69 5.58 7.85
N VAL A 254 0.48 6.02 8.19
CA VAL A 254 -0.08 5.92 9.55
C VAL A 254 -0.14 4.46 10.01
N HIS A 255 -0.54 3.54 9.14
CA HIS A 255 -0.56 2.10 9.42
C HIS A 255 0.82 1.53 9.69
N CYS A 256 1.84 1.91 8.91
CA CYS A 256 3.22 1.51 9.14
C CYS A 256 3.71 1.97 10.54
N PHE A 257 3.48 3.24 10.89
CA PHE A 257 3.81 3.76 12.22
C PHE A 257 3.04 3.06 13.34
N ILE A 258 1.75 2.74 13.13
CA ILE A 258 0.95 2.01 14.12
C ILE A 258 1.47 0.58 14.28
N CYS A 259 1.78 -0.13 13.20
CA CYS A 259 2.34 -1.48 13.25
C CYS A 259 3.70 -1.48 13.97
N PHE A 260 4.55 -0.48 13.70
CA PHE A 260 5.82 -0.25 14.38
C PHE A 260 5.64 0.01 15.88
N THR A 261 4.65 0.83 16.26
CA THR A 261 4.40 1.19 17.66
C THR A 261 3.68 0.09 18.45
N MET A 262 2.82 -0.70 17.83
CA MET A 262 2.06 -1.76 18.51
C MET A 262 2.88 -3.03 18.73
N SER A 263 3.87 -3.31 17.87
CA SER A 263 4.69 -4.52 17.99
C SER A 263 5.81 -4.33 19.02
N ILE A 264 5.57 -4.77 20.27
CA ILE A 264 6.59 -4.84 21.33
C ILE A 264 7.81 -5.66 20.88
N HIS A 265 7.61 -6.70 20.08
CA HIS A 265 8.70 -7.51 19.53
C HIS A 265 9.52 -6.72 18.49
N TYR A 266 8.88 -5.96 17.62
CA TYR A 266 9.59 -5.13 16.64
C TYR A 266 10.40 -4.03 17.33
N ARG A 267 9.81 -3.36 18.33
CA ARG A 267 10.52 -2.38 19.17
C ARG A 267 11.73 -2.97 19.87
N ASN A 268 11.63 -4.20 20.38
CA ASN A 268 12.76 -4.86 21.04
C ASN A 268 13.84 -5.26 20.03
N THR A 269 13.49 -5.68 18.81
CA THR A 269 14.47 -5.99 17.75
C THR A 269 15.16 -4.73 17.23
N VAL A 270 14.40 -3.65 16.96
CA VAL A 270 14.97 -2.37 16.52
C VAL A 270 15.83 -1.75 17.62
N LYS A 271 15.40 -1.84 18.89
CA LYS A 271 16.25 -1.46 20.02
C LYS A 271 17.52 -2.33 20.08
N ARG A 272 17.44 -3.63 19.86
CA ARG A 272 18.66 -4.47 19.77
C ARG A 272 19.54 -4.04 18.61
N ILE A 273 19.02 -3.78 17.41
CA ILE A 273 19.84 -3.36 16.26
C ILE A 273 20.47 -1.97 16.49
N LEU A 274 19.70 -1.00 16.99
CA LEU A 274 20.18 0.36 17.21
C LEU A 274 21.08 0.50 18.45
N TYR A 275 20.82 -0.27 19.52
CA TYR A 275 21.59 -0.19 20.78
C TYR A 275 22.66 -1.29 20.92
N CYS A 276 22.71 -2.33 20.06
CA CYS A 276 23.83 -3.29 20.05
C CYS A 276 25.06 -2.76 19.30
N ASN A 277 25.00 -1.61 18.62
CA ASN A 277 26.20 -0.93 18.10
C ASN A 277 26.84 0.04 19.10
N SER A 278 26.37 0.09 20.36
CA SER A 278 26.94 0.94 21.40
C SER A 278 27.50 0.17 22.60
N GLY A 279 27.79 -1.13 22.45
CA GLY A 279 28.38 -1.91 23.53
C GLY A 279 28.82 -3.30 23.09
N ASP A 280 30.04 -3.39 22.59
CA ASP A 280 30.81 -4.62 22.72
C ASP A 280 31.07 -4.88 24.21
N SER A 281 30.46 -5.92 24.76
CA SER A 281 31.14 -7.07 25.39
C SER A 281 30.20 -7.87 26.33
N PRO A 282 30.46 -9.19 26.49
CA PRO A 282 29.44 -10.20 26.75
C PRO A 282 29.43 -10.69 28.20
N VAL A 283 28.26 -10.98 28.78
CA VAL A 283 28.18 -11.95 29.88
C VAL A 283 26.91 -12.78 29.76
N GLN A 284 27.11 -13.98 29.23
CA GLN A 284 26.24 -15.14 29.35
C GLN A 284 26.72 -15.94 30.57
N LYS A 285 26.10 -15.70 31.73
CA LYS A 285 26.09 -16.48 32.99
C LYS A 285 25.03 -15.74 33.82
N GLU A 286 23.88 -16.29 34.19
CA GLU A 286 23.68 -17.50 34.96
C GLU A 286 22.34 -18.15 34.63
N LEU A 287 22.40 -19.42 34.24
CA LEU A 287 21.34 -20.40 34.41
C LEU A 287 22.06 -21.60 35.02
N LYS A 288 22.19 -21.59 36.36
CA LYS A 288 22.48 -22.74 37.24
C LYS A 288 22.53 -22.25 38.70
N ALA A 289 21.36 -22.21 39.32
CA ALA A 289 21.09 -22.61 40.70
C ALA A 289 19.57 -22.76 40.84
#